data_AF-A0A5C7AB45-F1
#
_entry.id   AF-A0A5C7AB45-F1
#
_cell.length_a   1.000
_cell.length_b   1.000
_cell.length_c   1.000
_cell.angle_alpha   90.00
_cell.angle_beta   90.00
_cell.angle_gamma   90.00
#
_symmetry.space_group_name_H-M   'P 1'
#
loop_
_entity.id
_entity.type
_entity.pdbx_description
1 polymer ?
#
loop_
_entity_poly.entity_id
_entity_poly.type
_entity_poly.pdbx_seq_one_letter_code
_entity_poly.pdbx_strand_id
1 'polypeptide(L)'
;MLAGCVNLQAISTYAESAAGVAGATDAAKRWRDSDKKLREQRLDGDVCPIGYTGRLPQAQFDAAYDDAEKLHQAMSAYFTALGELASDQLPDLAKTAAPSLEGIKGAGAKVSPEEEAAVQGLFALLQRGLDAYRHKKLRELMTSSHGDVARVLGLMRKLADVYAEGLRGERIQAINFVKCEIGQSDLGDKYLGRRELARVGADYDKALSAIATYKAALQKLADDHDRIRGALAMDRDAMTRTLKAIAATAKELDKAHDAVAKL
;
A
#
# COMPACT_ATOMS: atom_id res chain seq x y z
N MET A 1 -1.98 33.20 8.77
CA MET A 1 -1.89 32.60 10.11
C MET A 1 -1.21 31.26 9.96
N LEU A 2 -0.02 31.09 10.56
CA LEU A 2 0.74 29.85 10.50
C LEU A 2 -0.06 28.74 11.18
N ALA A 3 -0.34 27.65 10.45
CA ALA A 3 -0.86 26.42 11.03
C ALA A 3 0.06 26.03 12.20
N GLY A 4 -0.47 26.10 13.43
CA GLY A 4 0.26 25.70 14.62
C GLY A 4 0.76 24.27 14.45
N CYS A 5 2.05 24.05 14.69
CA CYS A 5 2.79 22.79 14.54
C CYS A 5 1.92 21.56 14.81
N VAL A 6 1.52 20.89 13.72
CA VAL A 6 0.84 19.61 13.80
C VAL A 6 1.88 18.53 13.61
N ASN A 7 1.90 17.54 14.50
CA ASN A 7 2.80 16.39 14.41
C ASN A 7 2.51 15.62 13.09
N LEU A 8 3.53 15.49 12.24
CA LEU A 8 3.44 14.85 10.92
C LEU A 8 3.66 13.33 10.96
N GLN A 9 3.89 12.74 12.14
CA GLN A 9 4.09 11.30 12.31
C GLN A 9 2.96 10.45 11.69
N ALA A 10 1.72 10.93 11.72
CA ALA A 10 0.61 10.22 11.09
C ALA A 10 0.73 10.17 9.54
N ILE A 11 1.36 11.17 8.91
CA ILE A 11 1.71 11.12 7.48
C ILE A 11 2.84 10.12 7.27
N SER A 12 3.86 10.09 8.13
CA SER A 12 4.96 9.12 8.05
C SER A 12 4.44 7.67 8.10
N THR A 13 3.65 7.34 9.12
CA THR A 13 3.08 5.99 9.28
C THR A 13 2.12 5.63 8.14
N TYR A 14 1.29 6.57 7.69
CA TYR A 14 0.45 6.34 6.52
C TYR A 14 1.29 6.05 5.27
N ALA A 15 2.38 6.80 5.08
CA ALA A 15 3.23 6.69 3.91
C ALA A 15 3.99 5.34 3.86
N GLU A 16 4.35 4.78 5.01
CA GLU A 16 4.87 3.40 5.10
C GLU A 16 3.86 2.37 4.59
N SER A 17 2.62 2.39 5.09
CA SER A 17 1.56 1.48 4.62
C SER A 17 1.23 1.72 3.14
N ALA A 18 1.22 2.98 2.69
CA ALA A 18 1.00 3.35 1.30
C ALA A 18 2.11 2.83 0.39
N ALA A 19 3.37 2.90 0.82
CA ALA A 19 4.51 2.36 0.10
C ALA A 19 4.41 0.83 -0.03
N GLY A 20 3.94 0.14 1.01
CA GLY A 20 3.68 -1.31 0.99
C GLY A 20 2.64 -1.68 -0.06
N VAL A 21 1.46 -1.06 -0.03
CA VAL A 21 0.41 -1.32 -1.03
C VAL A 21 0.86 -0.93 -2.44
N ALA A 22 1.45 0.24 -2.62
CA ALA A 22 1.89 0.67 -3.95
C ALA A 22 3.02 -0.22 -4.50
N GLY A 23 3.89 -0.74 -3.63
CA GLY A 23 4.97 -1.65 -3.99
C GLY A 23 4.55 -3.10 -4.21
N ALA A 24 3.32 -3.48 -3.88
CA ALA A 24 2.87 -4.87 -3.96
C ALA A 24 2.80 -5.38 -5.40
N THR A 25 3.66 -6.34 -5.78
CA THR A 25 3.70 -6.91 -7.14
C THR A 25 3.03 -8.28 -7.24
N ASP A 26 2.49 -8.83 -6.16
CA ASP A 26 1.97 -10.21 -6.10
C ASP A 26 0.82 -10.45 -7.09
N ALA A 27 -0.09 -9.48 -7.27
CA ALA A 27 -1.15 -9.60 -8.28
C ALA A 27 -0.58 -9.65 -9.71
N ALA A 28 0.43 -8.85 -10.00
CA ALA A 28 1.10 -8.83 -11.31
C ALA A 28 1.87 -10.14 -11.54
N LYS A 29 2.55 -10.65 -10.52
CA LYS A 29 3.27 -11.92 -10.54
C LYS A 29 2.31 -13.09 -10.75
N ARG A 30 1.19 -13.11 -10.02
CA ARG A 30 0.13 -14.12 -10.15
C ARG A 30 -0.49 -14.14 -11.54
N TRP A 31 -0.66 -12.97 -12.15
CA TRP A 31 -1.14 -12.82 -13.53
C TRP A 31 -0.12 -13.34 -14.54
N ARG A 32 1.15 -12.94 -14.42
CA ARG A 32 2.27 -13.45 -15.24
C ARG A 32 2.36 -14.98 -15.19
N ASP A 33 2.25 -15.56 -13.99
CA ASP A 33 2.41 -16.99 -13.73
C ASP A 33 1.12 -17.80 -13.95
N SER A 34 0.05 -17.18 -14.47
CA SER A 34 -1.29 -17.79 -14.58
C SER A 34 -1.32 -19.11 -15.38
N ASP A 35 -0.59 -19.22 -16.50
CA ASP A 35 -0.57 -20.47 -17.28
C ASP A 35 0.17 -21.59 -16.54
N LYS A 36 1.28 -21.23 -15.87
CA LYS A 36 2.02 -22.16 -15.03
C LYS A 36 1.15 -22.68 -13.90
N LYS A 37 0.48 -21.80 -13.17
CA LYS A 37 -0.46 -22.16 -12.09
C LYS A 37 -1.60 -23.05 -12.56
N LEU A 38 -2.13 -22.77 -13.74
CA LEU A 38 -3.18 -23.57 -14.34
C LEU A 38 -2.66 -24.97 -14.69
N ARG A 39 -1.48 -25.10 -15.31
CA ARG A 39 -0.87 -26.39 -15.64
C ARG A 39 -0.45 -27.21 -14.42
N GLU A 40 -0.07 -26.56 -13.32
CA GLU A 40 0.24 -27.23 -12.04
C GLU A 40 -0.97 -28.00 -11.46
N GLN A 41 -2.20 -27.73 -11.93
CA GLN A 41 -3.38 -28.49 -11.54
C GLN A 41 -3.45 -29.87 -12.21
N ARG A 42 -2.64 -30.10 -13.24
CA ARG A 42 -2.62 -31.36 -13.97
C ARG A 42 -1.79 -32.41 -13.24
N LEU A 43 -2.34 -33.60 -13.10
CA LEU A 43 -1.74 -34.82 -12.58
C LEU A 43 -1.46 -35.81 -13.72
N ASP A 44 -0.58 -36.78 -13.44
CA ASP A 44 -0.32 -37.89 -14.35
C ASP A 44 -1.59 -38.74 -14.51
N GLY A 45 -2.02 -38.92 -15.76
CA GLY A 45 -3.25 -39.64 -16.10
C GLY A 45 -4.41 -38.75 -16.51
N ASP A 46 -4.33 -37.43 -16.33
CA ASP A 46 -5.38 -36.50 -16.74
C ASP A 46 -5.52 -36.45 -18.27
N VAL A 47 -6.76 -36.64 -18.72
CA VAL A 47 -7.13 -36.75 -20.13
C VAL A 47 -7.78 -35.48 -20.67
N CYS A 48 -8.28 -34.61 -19.78
CA CYS A 48 -8.91 -33.38 -20.18
C CYS A 48 -7.89 -32.28 -20.48
N PRO A 49 -8.13 -31.45 -21.51
CA PRO A 49 -7.24 -30.34 -21.83
C PRO A 49 -7.31 -29.26 -20.75
N ILE A 50 -6.15 -28.68 -20.44
CA ILE A 50 -6.00 -27.55 -19.53
C ILE A 50 -5.00 -26.55 -20.09
N GLY A 51 -5.34 -25.27 -20.06
CA GLY A 51 -4.51 -24.19 -20.60
C GLY A 51 -5.32 -23.15 -21.36
N TYR A 52 -4.64 -22.07 -21.76
CA TYR A 52 -5.24 -21.01 -22.56
C TYR A 52 -5.08 -21.26 -24.06
N THR A 53 -6.16 -21.05 -24.82
CA THR A 53 -6.08 -20.89 -26.28
C THR A 53 -5.86 -19.41 -26.62
N GLY A 54 -4.89 -19.10 -27.49
CA GLY A 54 -4.64 -17.73 -27.96
C GLY A 54 -3.98 -16.78 -26.95
N ARG A 55 -3.35 -17.31 -25.89
CA ARG A 55 -2.56 -16.51 -24.95
C ARG A 55 -1.33 -15.92 -25.65
N LEU A 56 -0.95 -14.69 -25.29
CA LEU A 56 0.31 -14.10 -25.73
C LEU A 56 1.49 -14.96 -25.29
N PRO A 57 2.63 -14.94 -26.01
CA PRO A 57 3.84 -15.64 -25.58
C PRO A 57 4.27 -15.24 -24.16
N GLN A 58 4.82 -16.18 -23.38
CA GLN A 58 5.24 -15.92 -21.99
C GLN A 58 6.19 -14.72 -21.88
N ALA A 59 7.12 -14.57 -22.84
CA ALA A 59 8.05 -13.44 -22.88
C ALA A 59 7.35 -12.07 -22.91
N GLN A 60 6.14 -11.96 -23.47
CA GLN A 60 5.37 -10.72 -23.44
C GLN A 60 4.74 -10.45 -22.07
N PHE A 61 4.33 -11.51 -21.35
CA PHE A 61 3.87 -11.39 -19.96
C PHE A 61 5.03 -11.03 -19.02
N ASP A 62 6.22 -11.60 -19.25
CA ASP A 62 7.41 -11.29 -18.47
C ASP A 62 7.81 -9.83 -18.65
N ALA A 63 7.88 -9.34 -19.91
CA ALA A 63 8.17 -7.93 -20.18
C ALA A 63 7.10 -6.99 -19.59
N ALA A 64 5.81 -7.33 -19.71
CA ALA A 64 4.74 -6.53 -19.12
C ALA A 64 4.80 -6.52 -17.58
N TYR A 65 5.21 -7.65 -16.97
CA TYR A 65 5.44 -7.73 -15.53
C TYR A 65 6.60 -6.84 -15.11
N ASP A 66 7.74 -6.89 -15.81
CA ASP A 66 8.91 -6.08 -15.48
C ASP A 66 8.60 -4.57 -15.53
N ASP A 67 7.79 -4.14 -16.50
CA ASP A 67 7.35 -2.75 -16.59
C ASP A 67 6.34 -2.37 -15.51
N ALA A 68 5.42 -3.27 -15.17
CA ALA A 68 4.52 -3.06 -14.04
C ALA A 68 5.31 -2.97 -12.72
N GLU A 69 6.27 -3.87 -12.48
CA GLU A 69 7.11 -3.89 -11.29
C GLU A 69 7.86 -2.56 -11.10
N LYS A 70 8.44 -2.00 -12.17
CA LYS A 70 9.08 -0.67 -12.10
C LYS A 70 8.10 0.42 -11.67
N LEU A 71 6.85 0.36 -12.12
CA LEU A 71 5.80 1.30 -11.73
C LEU A 71 5.47 1.18 -10.22
N HIS A 72 5.34 -0.06 -9.73
CA HIS A 72 5.11 -0.36 -8.32
C HIS A 72 6.29 0.13 -7.45
N GLN A 73 7.53 -0.13 -7.87
CA GLN A 73 8.74 0.34 -7.20
C GLN A 73 8.82 1.87 -7.16
N ALA A 74 8.53 2.55 -8.26
CA ALA A 74 8.53 4.01 -8.33
C ALA A 74 7.49 4.63 -7.37
N MET A 75 6.29 4.05 -7.32
CA MET A 75 5.25 4.52 -6.39
C MET A 75 5.56 4.21 -4.93
N SER A 76 6.15 3.04 -4.65
CA SER A 76 6.63 2.70 -3.32
C SER A 76 7.69 3.70 -2.86
N ALA A 77 8.69 3.97 -3.70
CA ALA A 77 9.74 4.96 -3.43
C ALA A 77 9.19 6.38 -3.21
N TYR A 78 8.17 6.79 -3.98
CA TYR A 78 7.49 8.06 -3.77
C TYR A 78 6.88 8.16 -2.35
N PHE A 79 6.14 7.14 -1.92
CA PHE A 79 5.54 7.13 -0.59
C PHE A 79 6.61 7.00 0.50
N THR A 80 7.68 6.23 0.30
CA THR A 80 8.82 6.21 1.24
C THR A 80 9.42 7.61 1.40
N ALA A 81 9.70 8.32 0.31
CA ALA A 81 10.24 9.69 0.36
C ALA A 81 9.26 10.67 1.02
N LEU A 82 7.96 10.50 0.80
CA LEU A 82 6.91 11.27 1.48
C LEU A 82 6.96 11.03 3.00
N GLY A 83 7.12 9.78 3.41
CA GLY A 83 7.24 9.38 4.81
C GLY A 83 8.50 9.95 5.47
N GLU A 84 9.65 9.83 4.82
CA GLU A 84 10.92 10.38 5.30
C GLU A 84 10.85 11.89 5.50
N LEU A 85 10.24 12.63 4.57
CA LEU A 85 10.03 14.08 4.69
C LEU A 85 9.08 14.45 5.85
N ALA A 86 8.13 13.56 6.17
CA ALA A 86 7.21 13.70 7.28
C ALA A 86 7.76 13.16 8.62
N SER A 87 8.88 12.43 8.59
CA SER A 87 9.42 11.72 9.76
C SER A 87 10.11 12.64 10.76
N ASP A 88 10.11 12.20 12.02
CA ASP A 88 10.75 12.87 13.16
C ASP A 88 12.30 12.74 13.19
N GLN A 89 12.97 12.45 12.06
CA GLN A 89 14.44 12.24 12.04
C GLN A 89 15.32 13.48 12.32
N LEU A 90 14.73 14.66 12.49
CA LEU A 90 15.39 15.81 13.11
C LEU A 90 15.14 15.75 14.62
N PRO A 91 16.12 16.08 15.48
CA PRO A 91 15.96 15.96 16.92
C PRO A 91 14.66 16.61 17.38
N ASP A 92 13.85 15.89 18.16
CA ASP A 92 12.73 16.47 18.90
C ASP A 92 13.33 17.34 19.99
N LEU A 93 13.61 18.60 19.62
CA LEU A 93 14.33 19.55 20.43
C LEU A 93 13.58 19.84 21.74
N ALA A 94 12.24 19.72 21.74
CA ALA A 94 11.41 19.86 22.93
C ALA A 94 11.58 18.67 23.89
N LYS A 95 11.64 17.43 23.39
CA LYS A 95 11.95 16.25 24.23
C LYS A 95 13.41 16.19 24.69
N THR A 96 14.32 16.83 23.96
CA THR A 96 15.75 16.92 24.34
C THR A 96 15.98 17.96 25.45
N ALA A 97 15.10 18.96 25.55
CA ALA A 97 15.18 20.03 26.55
C ALA A 97 14.98 19.52 27.99
N ALA A 98 14.01 18.63 28.23
CA ALA A 98 13.67 18.17 29.58
C ALA A 98 14.82 17.40 30.27
N PRO A 99 15.50 16.42 29.61
CA PRO A 99 16.69 15.78 30.17
C PRO A 99 17.88 16.74 30.37
N SER A 100 18.00 17.78 29.54
CA SER A 100 19.14 18.73 29.61
C SER A 100 19.12 19.62 30.85
N LEU A 101 17.93 20.00 31.34
CA LEU A 101 17.78 20.82 32.55
C LEU A 101 17.93 20.02 33.83
N GLU A 102 17.52 18.74 33.84
CA GLU A 102 17.75 17.86 35.00
C GLU A 102 19.24 17.61 35.25
N GLY A 103 20.04 17.43 34.19
CA GLY A 103 21.49 17.34 34.31
C GLY A 103 22.14 18.61 34.88
N ILE A 104 21.64 19.79 34.50
CA ILE A 104 22.09 21.09 35.00
C ILE A 104 21.70 21.29 36.47
N LYS A 105 20.45 20.95 36.83
CA LYS A 105 19.96 20.95 38.23
C LYS A 105 20.76 19.96 39.10
N GLY A 106 21.05 18.77 38.57
CA GLY A 106 21.86 17.74 39.22
C GLY A 106 23.34 18.12 39.42
N ALA A 107 23.88 19.00 38.58
CA ALA A 107 25.21 19.58 38.73
C ALA A 107 25.30 20.72 39.78
N GLY A 108 24.20 21.02 40.47
CA GLY A 108 24.15 22.00 41.57
C GLY A 108 23.71 23.41 41.17
N ALA A 109 23.32 23.64 39.91
CA ALA A 109 22.78 24.92 39.48
C ALA A 109 21.32 25.09 39.95
N LYS A 110 21.02 26.24 40.58
CA LYS A 110 19.65 26.61 40.98
C LYS A 110 18.94 27.24 39.78
N VAL A 111 18.25 26.42 38.99
CA VAL A 111 17.44 26.86 37.85
C VAL A 111 16.08 27.37 38.35
N SER A 112 15.72 28.61 38.02
CA SER A 112 14.42 29.19 38.35
C SER A 112 13.31 28.67 37.41
N PRO A 113 12.02 28.74 37.81
CA PRO A 113 10.91 28.40 36.93
C PRO A 113 10.87 29.25 35.65
N GLU A 114 11.27 30.52 35.71
CA GLU A 114 11.35 31.41 34.56
C GLU A 114 12.47 30.98 33.59
N GLU A 115 13.61 30.54 34.10
CA GLU A 115 14.73 30.03 33.30
C GLU A 115 14.38 28.70 32.60
N GLU A 116 13.67 27.82 33.30
CA GLU A 116 13.15 26.57 32.75
C GLU A 116 12.13 26.84 31.63
N ALA A 117 11.20 27.78 31.83
CA ALA A 117 10.24 28.20 30.82
C ALA A 117 10.93 28.85 29.59
N ALA A 118 11.98 29.63 29.80
CA ALA A 118 12.73 30.26 28.71
C ALA A 118 13.47 29.23 27.84
N VAL A 119 14.12 28.23 28.45
CA VAL A 119 14.79 27.14 27.73
C VAL A 119 13.78 26.31 26.94
N GLN A 120 12.67 25.92 27.56
CA GLN A 120 11.58 25.23 26.85
C GLN A 120 11.03 26.08 25.70
N GLY A 121 10.88 27.39 25.89
CA GLY A 121 10.44 28.34 24.87
C GLY A 121 11.39 28.43 23.68
N LEU A 122 12.71 28.43 23.91
CA LEU A 122 13.74 28.46 22.87
C LEU A 122 13.72 27.17 22.04
N PHE A 123 13.68 26.00 22.69
CA PHE A 123 13.58 24.73 21.99
C PHE A 123 12.26 24.59 21.22
N ALA A 124 11.15 25.07 21.77
CA ALA A 124 9.87 25.13 21.05
C ALA A 124 9.92 26.07 19.83
N LEU A 125 10.66 27.18 19.90
CA LEU A 125 10.87 28.09 18.77
C LEU A 125 11.72 27.43 17.66
N LEU A 126 12.80 26.75 18.02
CA LEU A 126 13.63 26.01 17.08
C LEU A 126 12.83 24.87 16.42
N GLN A 127 12.06 24.13 17.21
CA GLN A 127 11.16 23.09 16.70
C GLN A 127 10.16 23.66 15.69
N ARG A 128 9.53 24.80 15.98
CA ARG A 128 8.61 25.49 15.05
C ARG A 128 9.27 25.82 13.71
N GLY A 129 10.54 26.24 13.73
CA GLY A 129 11.30 26.54 12.50
C GLY A 129 11.52 25.29 11.63
N LEU A 130 11.88 24.16 12.26
CA LEU A 130 12.08 22.89 11.58
C LEU A 130 10.76 22.34 11.01
N ASP A 131 9.68 22.41 11.79
CA ASP A 131 8.35 21.96 11.37
C ASP A 131 7.81 22.80 10.19
N ALA A 132 8.05 24.12 10.19
CA ALA A 132 7.65 25.00 9.10
C ALA A 132 8.39 24.68 7.80
N TYR A 133 9.69 24.37 7.88
CA TYR A 133 10.49 23.93 6.73
C TYR A 133 9.97 22.60 6.16
N ARG A 134 9.70 21.61 7.02
CA ARG A 134 9.12 20.31 6.61
C ARG A 134 7.76 20.48 5.93
N HIS A 135 6.84 21.21 6.55
CA HIS A 135 5.52 21.49 5.96
C HIS A 135 5.64 22.15 4.59
N LYS A 136 6.56 23.10 4.42
CA LYS A 136 6.82 23.73 3.13
C LYS A 136 7.30 22.73 2.09
N LYS A 137 8.30 21.90 2.42
CA LYS A 137 8.85 20.90 1.49
C LYS A 137 7.86 19.80 1.13
N LEU A 138 7.10 19.33 2.11
CA LEU A 138 6.02 18.36 1.90
C LEU A 138 4.95 18.93 0.97
N ARG A 139 4.53 20.18 1.21
CA ARG A 139 3.57 20.88 0.36
C ARG A 139 4.10 21.08 -1.07
N GLU A 140 5.36 21.47 -1.23
CA GLU A 140 6.01 21.63 -2.54
C GLU A 140 6.00 20.31 -3.30
N LEU A 141 6.48 19.23 -2.68
CA LEU A 141 6.50 17.89 -3.27
C LEU A 141 5.10 17.48 -3.71
N MET A 142 4.15 17.43 -2.78
CA MET A 142 2.79 16.96 -3.06
C MET A 142 2.07 17.83 -4.08
N THR A 143 2.29 19.15 -4.10
CA THR A 143 1.66 20.02 -5.11
C THR A 143 2.24 19.78 -6.50
N SER A 144 3.56 19.60 -6.60
CA SER A 144 4.25 19.38 -7.88
C SER A 144 3.99 17.98 -8.46
N SER A 145 3.86 16.96 -7.61
CA SER A 145 3.69 15.57 -8.02
C SER A 145 2.23 15.12 -8.16
N HIS A 146 1.26 15.89 -7.63
CA HIS A 146 -0.13 15.44 -7.49
C HIS A 146 -0.76 14.88 -8.76
N GLY A 147 -0.62 15.61 -9.88
CA GLY A 147 -1.20 15.20 -11.15
C GLY A 147 -0.63 13.86 -11.64
N ASP A 148 0.67 13.65 -11.47
CA ASP A 148 1.35 12.44 -11.94
C ASP A 148 1.09 11.25 -11.01
N VAL A 149 1.11 11.47 -9.69
CA VAL A 149 0.72 10.46 -8.68
C VAL A 149 -0.71 9.96 -8.94
N ALA A 150 -1.66 10.87 -9.18
CA ALA A 150 -3.05 10.49 -9.47
C ALA A 150 -3.17 9.67 -10.77
N ARG A 151 -2.43 10.05 -11.82
CA ARG A 151 -2.43 9.31 -13.10
C ARG A 151 -1.81 7.93 -12.96
N VAL A 152 -0.69 7.82 -12.25
CA VAL A 152 0.00 6.54 -12.03
C VAL A 152 -0.86 5.60 -11.18
N LEU A 153 -1.45 6.07 -10.08
CA LEU A 153 -2.41 5.28 -9.30
C LEU A 153 -3.63 4.86 -10.13
N GLY A 154 -4.08 5.75 -11.03
CA GLY A 154 -5.12 5.42 -12.02
C GLY A 154 -4.71 4.32 -12.99
N LEU A 155 -3.46 4.32 -13.45
CA LEU A 155 -2.90 3.26 -14.29
C LEU A 155 -2.80 1.93 -13.53
N MET A 156 -2.28 1.94 -12.30
CA MET A 156 -2.18 0.73 -11.46
C MET A 156 -3.56 0.11 -11.19
N ARG A 157 -4.61 0.92 -11.06
CA ARG A 157 -6.00 0.42 -10.95
C ARG A 157 -6.49 -0.26 -12.22
N LYS A 158 -6.12 0.25 -13.40
CA LYS A 158 -6.41 -0.40 -14.68
C LYS A 158 -5.64 -1.72 -14.81
N LEU A 159 -4.39 -1.76 -14.35
CA LEU A 159 -3.61 -3.00 -14.29
C LEU A 159 -4.27 -4.02 -13.36
N ALA A 160 -4.78 -3.61 -12.20
CA ALA A 160 -5.55 -4.50 -11.32
C ALA A 160 -6.80 -5.09 -12.00
N ASP A 161 -7.47 -4.35 -12.90
CA ASP A 161 -8.56 -4.90 -13.72
C ASP A 161 -8.06 -5.96 -14.69
N VAL A 162 -6.93 -5.73 -15.37
CA VAL A 162 -6.28 -6.72 -16.26
C VAL A 162 -5.92 -7.99 -15.49
N TYR A 163 -5.37 -7.86 -14.28
CA TYR A 163 -5.04 -9.00 -13.44
C TYR A 163 -6.29 -9.79 -13.04
N ALA A 164 -7.36 -9.11 -12.66
CA ALA A 164 -8.64 -9.74 -12.34
C ALA A 164 -9.26 -10.45 -13.56
N GLU A 165 -9.19 -9.85 -14.75
CA GLU A 165 -9.65 -10.47 -15.99
C GLU A 165 -8.86 -11.73 -16.34
N GLY A 166 -7.53 -11.68 -16.24
CA GLY A 166 -6.68 -12.86 -16.41
C GLY A 166 -7.06 -13.98 -15.45
N LEU A 167 -7.27 -13.65 -14.18
CA LEU A 167 -7.66 -14.62 -13.16
C LEU A 167 -9.08 -15.19 -13.40
N ARG A 168 -10.03 -14.41 -13.91
CA ARG A 168 -11.35 -14.92 -14.34
C ARG A 168 -11.22 -15.89 -15.50
N GLY A 169 -10.34 -15.58 -16.46
CA GLY A 169 -10.00 -16.50 -17.56
C GLY A 169 -9.47 -17.83 -17.03
N GLU A 170 -8.54 -17.77 -16.07
CA GLU A 170 -7.97 -18.95 -15.42
C GLU A 170 -9.03 -19.78 -14.70
N ARG A 171 -9.90 -19.11 -13.93
CA ARG A 171 -11.01 -19.72 -13.22
C ARG A 171 -11.91 -20.51 -14.17
N ILE A 172 -12.23 -19.95 -15.34
CA ILE A 172 -13.03 -20.65 -16.35
C ILE A 172 -12.33 -21.92 -16.82
N GLN A 173 -11.03 -21.84 -17.13
CA GLN A 173 -10.27 -23.01 -17.58
C GLN A 173 -10.16 -24.09 -16.51
N ALA A 174 -9.82 -23.71 -15.27
CA ALA A 174 -9.71 -24.64 -14.14
C ALA A 174 -11.05 -25.31 -13.82
N ILE A 175 -12.16 -24.55 -13.80
CA ILE A 175 -13.50 -25.12 -13.59
C ILE A 175 -13.88 -26.09 -14.70
N ASN A 176 -13.61 -25.75 -15.96
CA ASN A 176 -13.93 -26.60 -17.09
C ASN A 176 -13.09 -27.88 -17.09
N PHE A 177 -11.82 -27.77 -16.72
CA PHE A 177 -10.92 -28.90 -16.53
C PHE A 177 -11.48 -29.87 -15.47
N VAL A 178 -11.76 -29.39 -14.25
CA VAL A 178 -12.30 -30.24 -13.18
C VAL A 178 -13.65 -30.86 -13.56
N LYS A 179 -14.54 -30.10 -14.22
CA LYS A 179 -15.82 -30.64 -14.72
C LYS A 179 -15.65 -31.75 -15.74
N CYS A 180 -14.67 -31.62 -16.63
CA CYS A 180 -14.36 -32.62 -17.63
C CYS A 180 -13.84 -33.90 -16.96
N GLU A 181 -12.89 -33.77 -16.01
CA GLU A 181 -12.34 -34.92 -15.28
C GLU A 181 -13.43 -35.67 -14.51
N ILE A 182 -14.32 -34.96 -13.78
CA ILE A 182 -15.52 -35.56 -13.14
C ILE A 182 -16.37 -36.37 -14.12
N GLY A 183 -16.48 -35.90 -15.36
CA GLY A 183 -17.23 -36.56 -16.42
C GLY A 183 -16.60 -37.88 -16.87
N GLN A 184 -15.28 -38.00 -16.76
CA GLN A 184 -14.49 -39.20 -17.10
C GLN A 184 -14.35 -40.18 -15.94
N SER A 185 -14.57 -39.75 -14.70
CA SER A 185 -14.39 -40.61 -13.51
C SER A 185 -15.58 -41.55 -13.22
N ASP A 186 -15.36 -42.49 -12.31
CA ASP A 186 -16.40 -43.39 -11.80
C ASP A 186 -17.38 -42.68 -10.82
N LEU A 187 -18.36 -43.41 -10.28
CA LEU A 187 -19.38 -42.85 -9.37
C LEU A 187 -18.81 -42.38 -8.01
N GLY A 188 -17.79 -43.06 -7.48
CA GLY A 188 -17.17 -42.69 -6.20
C GLY A 188 -16.34 -41.42 -6.35
N ASP A 189 -15.58 -41.33 -7.43
CA ASP A 189 -14.73 -40.19 -7.77
C ASP A 189 -15.54 -38.94 -8.12
N LYS A 190 -16.76 -39.10 -8.66
CA LYS A 190 -17.67 -37.96 -8.90
C LYS A 190 -18.03 -37.18 -7.65
N TYR A 191 -18.12 -37.82 -6.48
CA TYR A 191 -18.36 -37.10 -5.22
C TYR A 191 -17.15 -36.24 -4.83
N LEU A 192 -15.95 -36.83 -4.86
CA LEU A 192 -14.71 -36.13 -4.56
C LEU A 192 -14.45 -34.98 -5.55
N GLY A 193 -14.68 -35.22 -6.83
CA GLY A 193 -14.53 -34.19 -7.85
C GLY A 193 -15.53 -33.03 -7.71
N ARG A 194 -16.78 -33.26 -7.26
CA ARG A 194 -17.71 -32.15 -6.95
C ARG A 194 -17.23 -31.28 -5.79
N ARG A 195 -16.62 -31.89 -4.77
CA ARG A 195 -16.01 -31.15 -3.66
C ARG A 195 -14.81 -30.35 -4.15
N GLU A 196 -13.99 -30.93 -5.02
CA GLU A 196 -12.85 -30.25 -5.63
C GLU A 196 -13.30 -29.06 -6.49
N LEU A 197 -14.35 -29.22 -7.29
CA LEU A 197 -14.94 -28.13 -8.08
C LEU A 197 -15.38 -26.95 -7.21
N ALA A 198 -16.01 -27.22 -6.06
CA ALA A 198 -16.39 -26.19 -5.10
C ALA A 198 -15.17 -25.51 -4.46
N ARG A 199 -14.14 -26.30 -4.11
CA ARG A 199 -12.86 -25.80 -3.56
C ARG A 199 -12.15 -24.86 -4.54
N VAL A 200 -11.96 -25.30 -5.78
CA VAL A 200 -11.33 -24.50 -6.85
C VAL A 200 -12.12 -23.22 -7.08
N GLY A 201 -13.45 -23.29 -7.17
CA GLY A 201 -14.29 -22.10 -7.30
C GLY A 201 -14.08 -21.09 -6.17
N ALA A 202 -14.08 -21.56 -4.92
CA ALA A 202 -13.87 -20.71 -3.75
C ALA A 202 -12.47 -20.08 -3.69
N ASP A 203 -11.43 -20.82 -4.09
CA ASP A 203 -10.06 -20.29 -4.14
C ASP A 203 -9.93 -19.13 -5.13
N TYR A 204 -10.52 -19.27 -6.32
CA TYR A 204 -10.54 -18.17 -7.30
C TYR A 204 -11.39 -16.99 -6.84
N ASP A 205 -12.54 -17.23 -6.21
CA ASP A 205 -13.38 -16.15 -5.68
C ASP A 205 -12.65 -15.36 -4.58
N LYS A 206 -11.88 -16.05 -3.72
CA LYS A 206 -10.99 -15.43 -2.73
C LYS A 206 -9.89 -14.59 -3.39
N ALA A 207 -9.23 -15.13 -4.42
CA ALA A 207 -8.17 -14.43 -5.13
C ALA A 207 -8.69 -13.19 -5.88
N LEU A 208 -9.87 -13.28 -6.52
CA LEU A 208 -10.54 -12.13 -7.15
C LEU A 208 -10.92 -11.06 -6.12
N SER A 209 -11.37 -11.48 -4.94
CA SER A 209 -11.67 -10.57 -3.83
C SER A 209 -10.41 -9.82 -3.37
N ALA A 210 -9.26 -10.51 -3.25
CA ALA A 210 -7.99 -9.88 -2.89
C ALA A 210 -7.57 -8.80 -3.92
N ILE A 211 -7.70 -9.07 -5.23
CA ILE A 211 -7.42 -8.08 -6.28
C ILE A 211 -8.40 -6.90 -6.20
N ALA A 212 -9.67 -7.14 -5.89
CA ALA A 212 -10.66 -6.08 -5.70
C ALA A 212 -10.35 -5.19 -4.50
N THR A 213 -9.96 -5.79 -3.36
CA THR A 213 -9.48 -5.05 -2.17
C THR A 213 -8.23 -4.23 -2.50
N TYR A 214 -7.28 -4.81 -3.23
CA TYR A 214 -6.09 -4.11 -3.69
C TYR A 214 -6.42 -2.89 -4.56
N LYS A 215 -7.30 -3.06 -5.55
CA LYS A 215 -7.77 -1.95 -6.40
C LYS A 215 -8.45 -0.84 -5.61
N ALA A 216 -9.25 -1.21 -4.60
CA ALA A 216 -9.90 -0.24 -3.72
C ALA A 216 -8.89 0.53 -2.87
N ALA A 217 -7.84 -0.14 -2.39
CA ALA A 217 -6.74 0.49 -1.67
C ALA A 217 -5.99 1.51 -2.54
N LEU A 218 -5.71 1.19 -3.82
CA LEU A 218 -5.11 2.14 -4.76
C LEU A 218 -5.97 3.40 -5.00
N GLN A 219 -7.30 3.25 -5.05
CA GLN A 219 -8.21 4.41 -5.11
C GLN A 219 -8.09 5.23 -3.84
N LYS A 220 -8.09 4.58 -2.68
CA LYS A 220 -7.97 5.23 -1.38
C LYS A 220 -6.64 5.98 -1.23
N LEU A 221 -5.54 5.46 -1.79
CA LEU A 221 -4.26 6.19 -1.87
C LEU A 221 -4.39 7.49 -2.67
N ALA A 222 -5.10 7.49 -3.80
CA ALA A 222 -5.30 8.69 -4.60
C ALA A 222 -6.13 9.74 -3.84
N ASP A 223 -7.21 9.29 -3.19
CA ASP A 223 -8.10 10.15 -2.41
C ASP A 223 -7.40 10.76 -1.19
N ASP A 224 -6.64 9.95 -0.45
CA ASP A 224 -5.91 10.42 0.71
C ASP A 224 -4.71 11.30 0.32
N HIS A 225 -4.04 11.02 -0.81
CA HIS A 225 -3.02 11.92 -1.35
C HIS A 225 -3.60 13.31 -1.66
N ASP A 226 -4.78 13.37 -2.28
CA ASP A 226 -5.46 14.66 -2.52
C ASP A 226 -5.89 15.34 -1.21
N ARG A 227 -6.42 14.56 -0.25
CA ARG A 227 -6.85 15.07 1.04
C ARG A 227 -5.68 15.65 1.84
N ILE A 228 -4.54 14.97 1.90
CA ILE A 228 -3.34 15.46 2.58
C ILE A 228 -2.85 16.75 1.89
N ARG A 229 -2.80 16.79 0.56
CA ARG A 229 -2.43 17.99 -0.21
C ARG A 229 -3.35 19.17 0.12
N GLY A 230 -4.66 18.94 0.12
CA GLY A 230 -5.66 19.95 0.47
C GLY A 230 -5.47 20.45 1.90
N ALA A 231 -5.30 19.53 2.86
CA ALA A 231 -5.10 19.87 4.26
C ALA A 231 -3.82 20.68 4.52
N LEU A 232 -2.73 20.40 3.79
CA LEU A 232 -1.48 21.18 3.83
C LEU A 232 -1.65 22.63 3.33
N ALA A 233 -2.73 22.93 2.61
CA ALA A 233 -3.08 24.27 2.16
C ALA A 233 -4.07 25.01 3.08
N MET A 234 -4.66 24.31 4.06
CA MET A 234 -5.76 24.80 4.91
C MET A 234 -5.32 25.06 6.36
N ASP A 235 -6.28 25.41 7.22
CA ASP A 235 -6.05 25.67 8.65
C ASP A 235 -5.69 24.39 9.46
N ARG A 236 -5.35 24.60 10.73
CA ARG A 236 -4.92 23.55 11.67
C ARG A 236 -5.99 22.48 11.91
N ASP A 237 -7.27 22.82 11.84
CA ASP A 237 -8.37 21.90 12.13
C ASP A 237 -8.61 20.96 10.95
N ALA A 238 -8.48 21.45 9.72
CA ALA A 238 -8.47 20.63 8.52
C ALA A 238 -7.32 19.61 8.52
N MET A 239 -6.13 20.02 8.95
CA MET A 239 -4.98 19.12 9.11
C MET A 239 -5.26 18.03 10.13
N THR A 240 -5.72 18.39 11.32
CA THR A 240 -5.97 17.43 12.42
C THR A 240 -7.01 16.36 12.02
N ARG A 241 -8.10 16.75 11.35
CA ARG A 241 -9.10 15.79 10.83
C ARG A 241 -8.51 14.85 9.79
N THR A 242 -7.66 15.37 8.91
CA THR A 242 -6.99 14.59 7.87
C THR A 242 -6.05 13.55 8.47
N LEU A 243 -5.22 13.95 9.44
CA LEU A 243 -4.31 13.02 10.14
C LEU A 243 -5.05 11.86 10.82
N LYS A 244 -6.21 12.15 11.44
CA LYS A 244 -7.05 11.10 12.04
C LYS A 244 -7.63 10.15 10.99
N ALA A 245 -8.04 10.67 9.83
CA ALA A 245 -8.59 9.87 8.75
C ALA A 245 -7.53 8.95 8.13
N ILE A 246 -6.34 9.47 7.80
CA ILE A 246 -5.27 8.67 7.18
C ILE A 246 -4.68 7.62 8.12
N ALA A 247 -4.68 7.87 9.43
CA ALA A 247 -4.28 6.86 10.43
C ALA A 247 -5.22 5.65 10.45
N ALA A 248 -6.53 5.85 10.20
CA ALA A 248 -7.46 4.74 10.03
C ALA A 248 -7.22 4.02 8.70
N THR A 249 -6.94 4.76 7.63
CA THR A 249 -6.59 4.21 6.32
C THR A 249 -5.37 3.29 6.37
N ALA A 250 -4.31 3.65 7.11
CA ALA A 250 -3.07 2.86 7.18
C ALA A 250 -3.35 1.37 7.47
N LYS A 251 -4.23 1.08 8.46
CA LYS A 251 -4.62 -0.30 8.80
C LYS A 251 -5.37 -1.02 7.67
N GLU A 252 -6.15 -0.30 6.87
CA GLU A 252 -6.84 -0.87 5.72
C GLU A 252 -5.88 -1.17 4.57
N LEU A 253 -4.86 -0.32 4.39
CA LEU A 253 -3.80 -0.52 3.41
C LEU A 253 -2.98 -1.77 3.76
N ASP A 254 -2.57 -1.93 5.02
CA ASP A 254 -1.83 -3.12 5.47
C ASP A 254 -2.63 -4.40 5.19
N LYS A 255 -3.95 -4.39 5.47
CA LYS A 255 -4.83 -5.53 5.15
C LYS A 255 -4.92 -5.80 3.65
N ALA A 256 -4.94 -4.77 2.82
CA ALA A 256 -4.99 -4.92 1.36
C ALA A 256 -3.68 -5.49 0.82
N HIS A 257 -2.55 -5.03 1.35
CA HIS A 257 -1.22 -5.57 1.08
C HIS A 257 -1.15 -7.07 1.47
N ASP A 258 -1.56 -7.42 2.69
CA ASP A 258 -1.56 -8.79 3.17
C ASP A 258 -2.52 -9.71 2.40
N ALA A 259 -3.61 -9.16 1.87
CA ALA A 259 -4.56 -9.90 1.05
C ALA A 259 -3.96 -10.27 -0.31
N VAL A 260 -3.28 -9.32 -0.96
CA VAL A 260 -2.66 -9.54 -2.28
C VAL A 260 -1.38 -10.38 -2.18
N ALA A 261 -0.62 -10.29 -1.08
CA ALA A 261 0.58 -11.09 -0.83
C ALA A 261 0.33 -12.60 -0.68
N LYS A 262 -0.95 -13.02 -0.60
CA LYS A 262 -1.37 -14.42 -0.48
C LYS A 262 -1.81 -15.05 -1.81
N LEU A 263 -1.72 -14.30 -2.92
CA LEU A 263 -2.04 -14.76 -4.27
C LEU A 263 -0.97 -15.70 -4.84
#